data_AF-A0A3D4HLD9-F1
#
_entry.id   AF-A0A3D4HLD9-F1
#
_cell.length_a   1.000
_cell.length_b   1.000
_cell.length_c   1.000
_cell.angle_alpha   90.00
_cell.angle_beta   90.00
_cell.angle_gamma   90.00
#
_symmetry.space_group_name_H-M   'P 1'
#
loop_
_entity.id
_entity.type
_entity.pdbx_description
1 polymer ?
#
loop_
_entity_poly.entity_id
_entity_poly.type
_entity_poly.pdbx_seq_one_letter_code
_entity_poly.pdbx_strand_id
1 'polypeptide(L)'
;MRTKGCETLVFGLINDPLEAASRIDEHRPEVIVGLPAQLAQVAGRTLHRPDFVLLSADMATPSIRRRIERRWKCASFDHYGLTESGWGCAVECRAREGCHVREMDVLVEVVDPNGKILPEGEWGEIVITMLRRASSPLIRYRTGDEGRILPGRCRCGSPLKRIEVLGRLPRKGAGGVPLRLHDVENSLWDLPLVDDFRLSLECDGDAPEALVLTLAMTDHSEGILESVLQSLRKIPGIPEKITVKIEAVGALSHGRPKRDWNN
;
A
#
# COMPACT_ATOMS: atom_id res chain seq x y z
N MET A 1 -18.19 20.23 -8.15
CA MET A 1 -18.10 18.85 -8.64
C MET A 1 -19.53 18.34 -8.83
N ARG A 2 -20.02 18.22 -10.07
CA ARG A 2 -21.36 17.64 -10.30
C ARG A 2 -21.23 16.13 -10.12
N THR A 3 -21.71 15.61 -9.00
CA THR A 3 -21.89 14.17 -8.82
C THR A 3 -22.92 13.72 -9.85
N LYS A 4 -22.54 12.83 -10.78
CA LYS A 4 -23.46 12.25 -11.77
C LYS A 4 -24.39 11.24 -11.09
N GLY A 5 -25.18 11.67 -10.10
CA GLY A 5 -26.06 10.81 -9.31
C GLY A 5 -25.36 9.85 -8.34
N CYS A 6 -24.04 9.97 -8.14
CA CYS A 6 -23.29 9.19 -7.16
C CYS A 6 -23.27 9.92 -5.81
N GLU A 7 -23.73 9.25 -4.76
CA GLU A 7 -23.58 9.72 -3.39
C GLU A 7 -22.20 9.31 -2.85
N THR A 8 -21.46 10.27 -2.28
CA THR A 8 -20.17 9.99 -1.66
C THR A 8 -20.29 10.11 -0.15
N LEU A 9 -20.09 8.98 0.52
CA LEU A 9 -20.02 8.90 1.98
C LEU A 9 -18.56 8.91 2.42
N VAL A 10 -18.19 9.84 3.29
CA VAL A 10 -16.82 9.98 3.80
C VAL A 10 -16.77 9.49 5.23
N PHE A 11 -15.97 8.46 5.49
CA PHE A 11 -15.74 7.90 6.83
C PHE A 11 -14.46 8.43 7.48
N GLY A 12 -13.40 8.63 6.70
CA GLY A 12 -12.06 8.97 7.20
C GLY A 12 -11.23 7.72 7.52
N LEU A 13 -10.20 7.89 8.36
CA LEU A 13 -9.36 6.77 8.81
C LEU A 13 -10.17 5.84 9.72
N ILE A 14 -10.05 4.54 9.50
CA ILE A 14 -10.70 3.53 10.33
C ILE A 14 -9.92 3.39 11.64
N ASN A 15 -10.53 3.82 12.75
CA ASN A 15 -10.00 3.62 14.10
C ASN A 15 -10.68 2.44 14.80
N ASP A 16 -11.93 2.14 14.43
CA ASP A 16 -12.69 0.97 14.88
C ASP A 16 -13.20 0.20 13.66
N PRO A 17 -12.66 -1.00 13.37
CA PRO A 17 -13.12 -1.83 12.25
C PRO A 17 -14.58 -2.28 12.36
N LEU A 18 -15.13 -2.43 13.57
CA LEU A 18 -16.52 -2.85 13.78
C LEU A 18 -17.51 -1.70 13.53
N GLU A 19 -17.15 -0.49 13.92
CA GLU A 19 -17.90 0.71 13.56
C GLU A 19 -17.93 0.89 12.04
N ALA A 20 -16.76 0.80 11.39
CA ALA A 20 -16.66 0.89 9.94
C ALA A 20 -17.48 -0.20 9.24
N ALA A 21 -17.45 -1.44 9.74
CA ALA A 21 -18.25 -2.53 9.20
C ALA A 21 -19.76 -2.26 9.32
N SER A 22 -20.22 -1.79 10.48
CA SER A 22 -21.62 -1.44 10.73
C SER A 22 -22.11 -0.36 9.76
N ARG A 23 -21.27 0.65 9.48
CA ARG A 23 -21.58 1.73 8.53
C ARG A 23 -21.67 1.23 7.09
N ILE A 24 -20.81 0.28 6.71
CA ILE A 24 -20.89 -0.38 5.39
C ILE A 24 -22.19 -1.18 5.28
N ASP A 25 -22.61 -1.88 6.33
CA ASP A 25 -23.84 -2.66 6.32
C ASP A 25 -25.11 -1.79 6.28
N GLU A 26 -25.08 -0.65 6.97
CA GLU A 26 -26.15 0.35 6.97
C GLU A 26 -26.35 0.99 5.59
N HIS A 27 -25.26 1.46 4.98
CA HIS A 27 -25.32 2.26 3.74
C HIS A 27 -25.20 1.42 2.46
N ARG A 28 -24.75 0.17 2.58
CA ARG A 28 -24.63 -0.81 1.49
C ARG A 28 -23.94 -0.26 0.23
N PRO A 29 -22.73 0.33 0.33
CA PRO A 29 -22.07 0.99 -0.79
C PRO A 29 -21.73 0.02 -1.92
N GLU A 30 -21.92 0.46 -3.17
CA GLU A 30 -21.51 -0.30 -4.37
C GLU A 30 -19.98 -0.31 -4.53
N VAL A 31 -19.31 0.77 -4.12
CA VAL A 31 -17.86 0.94 -4.25
C VAL A 31 -17.28 1.43 -2.94
N ILE A 32 -16.17 0.81 -2.51
CA ILE A 32 -15.40 1.26 -1.35
C ILE A 32 -14.03 1.72 -1.83
N VAL A 33 -13.58 2.88 -1.34
CA VAL A 33 -12.24 3.42 -1.59
C VAL A 33 -11.52 3.55 -0.25
N GLY A 34 -10.30 3.05 -0.12
CA GLY A 34 -9.57 3.14 1.14
C GLY A 34 -8.18 2.54 1.14
N LEU A 35 -7.55 2.60 2.31
CA LEU A 35 -6.21 2.06 2.56
C LEU A 35 -6.26 0.51 2.60
N PRO A 36 -5.38 -0.20 1.89
CA PRO A 36 -5.34 -1.66 1.89
C PRO A 36 -5.39 -2.28 3.29
N ALA A 37 -4.52 -1.86 4.21
CA ALA A 37 -4.44 -2.43 5.57
C ALA A 37 -5.72 -2.26 6.37
N GLN A 38 -6.30 -1.06 6.36
CA GLN A 38 -7.55 -0.80 7.08
C GLN A 38 -8.74 -1.56 6.47
N LEU A 39 -8.81 -1.61 5.14
CA LEU A 39 -9.86 -2.38 4.46
C LEU A 39 -9.70 -3.89 4.70
N ALA A 40 -8.48 -4.40 4.85
CA ALA A 40 -8.25 -5.80 5.21
C ALA A 40 -8.79 -6.15 6.61
N GLN A 41 -8.74 -5.21 7.57
CA GLN A 41 -9.32 -5.39 8.91
C GLN A 41 -10.85 -5.41 8.90
N VAL A 42 -11.47 -4.60 8.03
CA VAL A 42 -12.94 -4.50 7.91
C VAL A 42 -13.52 -5.61 7.03
N ALA A 43 -12.81 -6.00 5.98
CA ALA A 43 -13.25 -7.05 5.08
C ALA A 43 -13.50 -8.34 5.86
N GLY A 44 -14.69 -8.92 5.70
CA GLY A 44 -15.15 -10.12 6.40
C GLY A 44 -15.84 -9.88 7.74
N ARG A 45 -15.96 -8.62 8.18
CA ARG A 45 -16.77 -8.21 9.33
C ARG A 45 -18.12 -7.58 8.93
N THR A 46 -18.41 -7.54 7.64
CA THR A 46 -19.63 -6.96 7.06
C THR A 46 -20.58 -8.05 6.54
N LEU A 47 -21.88 -7.78 6.60
CA LEU A 47 -22.92 -8.54 5.91
C LEU A 47 -23.00 -8.14 4.42
N HIS A 48 -22.85 -6.86 4.13
CA HIS A 48 -22.82 -6.30 2.78
C HIS A 48 -21.47 -6.56 2.10
N ARG A 49 -21.51 -6.65 0.77
CA ARG A 49 -20.33 -6.78 -0.10
C ARG A 49 -20.41 -5.71 -1.19
N PRO A 50 -19.37 -4.88 -1.37
CA PRO A 50 -19.33 -3.96 -2.49
C PRO A 50 -19.15 -4.70 -3.81
N ASP A 51 -19.48 -4.06 -4.92
CA ASP A 51 -19.24 -4.59 -6.27
C ASP A 51 -17.75 -4.63 -6.58
N PHE A 52 -17.02 -3.59 -6.17
CA PHE A 52 -15.56 -3.56 -6.20
C PHE A 52 -14.95 -2.59 -5.19
N VAL A 53 -13.64 -2.73 -4.99
CA VAL A 53 -12.85 -1.90 -4.07
C VAL A 53 -11.74 -1.20 -4.84
N LEU A 54 -11.53 0.09 -4.56
CA LEU A 54 -10.38 0.85 -5.03
C LEU A 54 -9.40 1.05 -3.88
N LEU A 55 -8.20 0.51 -4.03
CA LEU A 55 -7.12 0.59 -3.05
C LEU A 55 -6.26 1.80 -3.38
N SER A 56 -6.05 2.70 -2.41
CA SER A 56 -5.35 3.97 -2.65
C SER A 56 -4.59 4.41 -1.41
N ALA A 57 -3.67 5.37 -1.60
CA ALA A 57 -2.82 6.00 -0.60
C ALA A 57 -1.75 5.09 0.05
N ASP A 58 -1.85 3.78 -0.15
CA ASP A 58 -0.77 2.82 0.07
C ASP A 58 -0.84 1.71 -0.99
N MET A 59 0.25 0.98 -1.18
CA MET A 59 0.33 -0.08 -2.19
C MET A 59 -0.15 -1.42 -1.62
N ALA A 60 -1.08 -2.07 -2.33
CA ALA A 60 -1.57 -3.37 -1.91
C ALA A 60 -0.60 -4.48 -2.32
N THR A 61 -0.01 -5.14 -1.33
CA THR A 61 0.69 -6.41 -1.57
C THR A 61 -0.25 -7.48 -2.14
N PRO A 62 0.27 -8.48 -2.87
CA PRO A 62 -0.55 -9.60 -3.33
C PRO A 62 -1.32 -10.30 -2.20
N SER A 63 -0.73 -10.44 -1.00
CA SER A 63 -1.36 -11.08 0.15
C SER A 63 -2.52 -10.28 0.73
N ILE A 64 -2.36 -8.96 0.90
CA ILE A 64 -3.44 -8.12 1.42
C ILE A 64 -4.61 -8.04 0.43
N ARG A 65 -4.30 -7.96 -0.86
CA ARG A 65 -5.29 -8.02 -1.94
C ARG A 65 -6.09 -9.32 -1.87
N ARG A 66 -5.43 -10.48 -1.81
CA ARG A 66 -6.10 -11.78 -1.66
C ARG A 66 -6.97 -11.84 -0.41
N ARG A 67 -6.58 -11.18 0.68
CA ARG A 67 -7.35 -11.12 1.92
C ARG A 67 -8.66 -10.36 1.73
N ILE A 68 -8.58 -9.15 1.17
CA ILE A 68 -9.74 -8.30 0.88
C ILE A 68 -10.70 -9.02 -0.09
N GLU A 69 -10.18 -9.49 -1.22
CA GLU A 69 -10.99 -10.11 -2.28
C GLU A 69 -11.66 -11.41 -1.82
N ARG A 70 -10.98 -12.27 -1.05
CA ARG A 70 -11.60 -13.51 -0.53
C ARG A 70 -12.75 -13.22 0.43
N ARG A 71 -12.61 -12.20 1.27
CA ARG A 71 -13.59 -11.91 2.33
C ARG A 71 -14.81 -11.17 1.79
N TRP A 72 -14.63 -10.19 0.91
CA TRP A 72 -15.75 -9.50 0.26
C TRP A 72 -16.25 -10.18 -1.01
N LYS A 73 -15.51 -11.15 -1.56
CA LYS A 73 -15.83 -11.84 -2.82
C LYS A 73 -16.03 -10.86 -3.98
N CYS A 74 -15.26 -9.79 -4.01
CA CYS A 74 -15.31 -8.74 -5.03
C CYS A 74 -13.91 -8.49 -5.60
N ALA A 75 -13.86 -7.83 -6.75
CA ALA A 75 -12.60 -7.38 -7.33
C ALA A 75 -12.08 -6.15 -6.55
N SER A 76 -10.75 -6.06 -6.40
CA SER A 76 -10.07 -4.84 -6.02
C SER A 76 -9.15 -4.36 -7.15
N PHE A 77 -8.86 -3.06 -7.14
CA PHE A 77 -7.99 -2.38 -8.11
C PHE A 77 -7.11 -1.36 -7.41
N ASP A 78 -5.83 -1.29 -7.77
CA ASP A 78 -4.93 -0.27 -7.23
C ASP A 78 -5.08 1.07 -7.94
N HIS A 79 -4.95 2.13 -7.16
CA HIS A 79 -4.86 3.51 -7.60
C HIS A 79 -3.62 4.16 -7.00
N TYR A 80 -2.66 4.47 -7.86
CA TYR A 80 -1.45 5.18 -7.48
C TYR A 80 -1.62 6.69 -7.67
N GLY A 81 -1.35 7.43 -6.61
CA GLY A 81 -1.40 8.88 -6.61
C GLY A 81 -0.79 9.47 -5.35
N LEU A 82 -0.36 10.72 -5.49
CA LEU A 82 0.29 11.51 -4.44
C LEU A 82 -0.57 12.73 -4.12
N THR A 83 -0.48 13.25 -2.89
CA THR A 83 -1.15 14.51 -2.53
C THR A 83 -0.73 15.64 -3.47
N GLU A 84 0.56 15.69 -3.78
CA GLU A 84 1.22 16.66 -4.65
C GLU A 84 0.68 16.58 -6.08
N SER A 85 0.31 15.39 -6.55
CA SER A 85 -0.29 15.15 -7.88
C SER A 85 -1.79 15.43 -7.94
N GLY A 86 -2.41 15.83 -6.81
CA GLY A 86 -3.87 15.95 -6.72
C GLY A 86 -4.57 14.60 -6.66
N TRP A 87 -3.96 13.63 -5.97
CA TRP A 87 -4.43 12.26 -5.84
C TRP A 87 -4.54 11.55 -7.17
N GLY A 88 -3.52 11.70 -8.03
CA GLY A 88 -3.64 11.14 -9.35
C GLY A 88 -2.40 10.93 -10.18
N CYS A 89 -2.11 9.65 -10.47
CA CYS A 89 -1.07 9.28 -11.43
C CYS A 89 -1.47 8.09 -12.29
N ALA A 90 -1.84 6.97 -11.69
CA ALA A 90 -2.12 5.73 -12.41
C ALA A 90 -3.23 4.90 -11.76
N VAL A 91 -3.91 4.05 -12.54
CA VAL A 91 -4.97 3.17 -12.03
C VAL A 91 -4.97 1.82 -12.73
N GLU A 92 -5.16 0.75 -11.97
CA GLU A 92 -5.24 -0.61 -12.50
C GLU A 92 -6.52 -0.82 -13.32
N CYS A 93 -6.42 -1.62 -14.38
CA CYS A 93 -7.58 -2.05 -15.15
C CYS A 93 -7.98 -3.50 -14.82
N ARG A 94 -9.05 -3.99 -15.43
CA ARG A 94 -9.53 -5.37 -15.23
C ARG A 94 -8.50 -6.46 -15.57
N ALA A 95 -7.49 -6.15 -16.38
CA ALA A 95 -6.42 -7.09 -16.70
C ALA A 95 -5.46 -7.34 -15.52
N ARG A 96 -5.34 -6.39 -14.59
CA ARG A 96 -4.44 -6.49 -13.42
C ARG A 96 -2.97 -6.72 -13.78
N GLU A 97 -2.53 -6.09 -14.86
CA GLU A 97 -1.15 -6.16 -15.32
C GLU A 97 -0.41 -4.86 -14.95
N GLY A 98 -0.70 -4.25 -13.79
CA GLY A 98 -0.15 -2.96 -13.38
C GLY A 98 -1.09 -1.77 -13.64
N CYS A 99 -0.68 -0.59 -13.15
CA CYS A 99 -1.50 0.61 -13.16
C CYS A 99 -1.26 1.44 -14.43
N HIS A 100 -2.30 1.74 -15.21
CA HIS A 100 -2.21 2.61 -16.37
C HIS A 100 -2.00 4.06 -15.97
N VAL A 101 -0.96 4.68 -16.52
CA VAL A 101 -0.60 6.07 -16.28
C VAL A 101 -1.58 6.99 -17.00
N ARG A 102 -2.01 8.06 -16.34
CA ARG A 102 -2.79 9.14 -16.95
C ARG A 102 -1.88 10.07 -17.76
N GLU A 103 -1.37 9.56 -18.87
CA GLU A 103 -0.31 10.23 -19.67
C GLU A 103 -0.72 11.62 -20.21
N MET A 104 -2.02 11.93 -20.26
CA MET A 104 -2.52 13.27 -20.60
C MET A 104 -2.33 14.30 -19.47
N ASP A 105 -2.16 13.86 -18.24
CA ASP A 105 -2.03 14.69 -17.04
C ASP A 105 -0.62 14.63 -16.43
N VAL A 106 0.03 13.48 -16.52
CA VAL A 106 1.33 13.22 -15.89
C VAL A 106 2.27 12.49 -16.84
N LEU A 107 3.48 13.01 -16.96
CA LEU A 107 4.62 12.27 -17.52
C LEU A 107 5.30 11.52 -16.38
N VAL A 108 5.47 10.21 -16.54
CA VAL A 108 6.18 9.34 -15.58
C VAL A 108 7.52 8.92 -16.18
N GLU A 109 8.58 9.08 -15.38
CA GLU A 109 9.92 8.56 -15.62
C GLU A 109 10.28 7.62 -14.47
N VAL A 110 11.19 6.69 -14.71
CA VAL A 110 11.84 5.90 -13.66
C VAL A 110 13.33 6.18 -13.75
N VAL A 111 13.97 6.55 -12.64
CA VAL A 111 15.36 7.01 -12.64
C VAL A 111 16.22 6.23 -11.67
N ASP A 112 17.52 6.17 -11.98
CA ASP A 112 18.55 5.71 -11.06
C ASP A 112 18.83 6.75 -9.94
N PRO A 113 19.68 6.43 -8.95
CA PRO A 113 20.07 7.38 -7.91
C PRO A 113 20.72 8.67 -8.44
N ASN A 114 21.35 8.63 -9.62
CA ASN A 114 21.97 9.79 -10.26
C ASN A 114 20.98 10.63 -11.06
N GLY A 115 19.71 10.21 -11.16
CA GLY A 115 18.66 10.90 -11.93
C GLY A 115 18.63 10.57 -13.42
N LYS A 116 19.38 9.56 -13.86
CA LYS A 116 19.35 9.05 -15.23
C LYS A 116 18.10 8.19 -15.43
N ILE A 117 17.38 8.42 -16.54
CA ILE A 117 16.20 7.63 -16.90
C ILE A 117 16.62 6.19 -17.21
N LEU A 118 15.89 5.24 -16.64
CA LEU A 118 16.07 3.82 -16.83
C LEU A 118 15.17 3.29 -17.96
N PRO A 119 15.59 2.24 -18.69
CA PRO A 119 14.74 1.51 -19.63
C PRO A 119 13.46 0.93 -18.98
N GLU A 120 12.45 0.64 -19.81
CA GLU A 120 11.27 -0.09 -19.35
C GLU A 120 11.65 -1.47 -18.77
N GLY A 121 11.03 -1.83 -17.65
CA GLY A 121 11.28 -3.07 -16.92
C GLY A 121 12.28 -2.95 -15.76
N GLU A 122 13.11 -1.91 -15.75
CA GLU A 122 14.10 -1.68 -14.68
C GLU A 122 13.48 -0.95 -13.47
N TRP A 123 13.90 -1.36 -12.27
CA TRP A 123 13.46 -0.78 -11.01
C TRP A 123 14.28 0.47 -10.67
N GLY A 124 13.59 1.52 -10.24
CA GLY A 124 14.20 2.76 -9.79
C GLY A 124 13.19 3.65 -9.07
N GLU A 125 13.52 4.93 -8.92
CA GLU A 125 12.60 5.90 -8.33
C GLU A 125 11.64 6.44 -9.37
N ILE A 126 10.34 6.47 -9.04
CA ILE A 126 9.33 7.12 -9.88
C ILE A 126 9.51 8.64 -9.80
N VAL A 127 9.56 9.27 -10.97
CA VAL A 127 9.64 10.72 -11.14
C VAL A 127 8.46 11.18 -11.97
N ILE A 128 7.79 12.24 -11.52
CA ILE A 128 6.60 12.76 -12.20
C ILE A 128 6.74 14.21 -12.66
N THR A 129 6.16 14.51 -13.81
CA THR A 129 5.95 15.88 -14.31
C THR A 129 4.48 16.10 -14.61
N MET A 130 3.85 17.08 -13.97
CA MET A 130 2.43 17.42 -14.18
C MET A 130 2.29 18.32 -15.41
N LEU A 131 1.56 17.86 -16.43
CA LEU A 131 1.50 18.50 -17.75
C LEU A 131 0.43 19.59 -17.86
N ARG A 132 -0.65 19.50 -17.05
CA ARG A 132 -1.82 20.40 -17.15
C ARG A 132 -2.12 21.19 -15.89
N ARG A 133 -1.29 21.07 -14.86
CA ARG A 133 -1.55 21.68 -13.56
C ARG A 133 -0.93 23.07 -13.49
N ALA A 134 -1.77 24.11 -13.47
CA ALA A 134 -1.32 25.49 -13.39
C ALA A 134 -0.86 25.91 -11.97
N SER A 135 -1.54 25.43 -10.94
CA SER A 135 -1.19 25.68 -9.54
C SER A 135 -0.25 24.59 -9.02
N SER A 136 0.92 24.96 -8.51
CA SER A 136 1.96 24.02 -8.03
C SER A 136 2.37 23.00 -9.10
N PRO A 137 2.97 23.47 -10.22
CA PRO A 137 3.49 22.56 -11.24
C PRO A 137 4.62 21.73 -10.64
N LEU A 138 4.59 20.42 -10.90
CA LEU A 138 5.65 19.50 -10.56
C LEU A 138 6.44 19.21 -11.83
N ILE A 139 7.74 19.47 -11.83
CA ILE A 139 8.63 19.18 -12.95
C ILE A 139 9.74 18.27 -12.43
N ARG A 140 9.81 17.07 -12.99
CA ARG A 140 10.71 15.99 -12.56
C ARG A 140 10.74 15.83 -11.04
N TYR A 141 9.56 15.83 -10.42
CA TYR A 141 9.41 15.64 -8.99
C TYR A 141 9.72 14.19 -8.61
N ARG A 142 10.73 14.03 -7.78
CA ARG A 142 11.18 12.76 -7.19
C ARG A 142 10.21 12.33 -6.10
N THR A 143 9.46 11.26 -6.36
CA THR A 143 8.35 10.84 -5.49
C THR A 143 8.85 10.17 -4.20
N GLY A 144 10.07 9.61 -4.22
CA GLY A 144 10.58 8.72 -3.19
C GLY A 144 9.93 7.33 -3.19
N ASP A 145 9.19 6.99 -4.25
CA ASP A 145 8.56 5.67 -4.44
C ASP A 145 9.38 4.81 -5.40
N GLU A 146 9.54 3.53 -5.07
CA GLU A 146 10.19 2.54 -5.92
C GLU A 146 9.18 1.94 -6.90
N GLY A 147 9.55 1.94 -8.17
CA GLY A 147 8.71 1.38 -9.21
C GLY A 147 9.44 1.13 -10.52
N ARG A 148 8.67 0.67 -11.51
CA ARG A 148 9.14 0.47 -12.88
C ARG A 148 8.02 0.74 -13.89
N ILE A 149 8.41 1.16 -15.09
CA ILE A 149 7.50 1.16 -16.25
C ILE A 149 7.47 -0.26 -16.82
N LEU A 150 6.29 -0.84 -16.97
CA LEU A 150 6.13 -2.19 -17.47
C LEU A 150 6.21 -2.23 -19.00
N PRO A 151 7.07 -3.08 -19.59
CA PRO A 151 7.17 -3.20 -21.03
C PRO A 151 5.91 -3.83 -21.64
N GLY A 152 5.66 -3.49 -22.90
CA GLY A 152 4.60 -4.09 -23.70
C GLY A 152 3.19 -3.56 -23.41
N ARG A 153 2.23 -4.04 -24.19
CA ARG A 153 0.83 -3.60 -24.12
C ARG A 153 0.03 -4.45 -23.13
N CYS A 154 -0.93 -3.81 -22.48
CA CYS A 154 -1.89 -4.51 -21.65
C CYS A 154 -2.91 -5.27 -22.50
N ARG A 155 -3.34 -6.45 -22.04
CA ARG A 155 -4.43 -7.21 -22.69
C ARG A 155 -5.78 -6.49 -22.69
N CYS A 156 -5.95 -5.42 -21.91
CA CYS A 156 -7.17 -4.61 -21.94
C CYS A 156 -7.32 -3.78 -23.23
N GLY A 157 -6.27 -3.69 -24.05
CA GLY A 157 -6.25 -2.93 -25.29
C GLY A 157 -5.91 -1.45 -25.14
N SER A 158 -5.77 -0.95 -23.90
CA SER A 158 -5.35 0.44 -23.64
C SER A 158 -3.96 0.69 -24.24
N PRO A 159 -3.76 1.84 -24.93
CA PRO A 159 -2.44 2.22 -25.43
C PRO A 159 -1.54 2.80 -24.34
N LEU A 160 -2.10 3.09 -23.16
CA LEU A 160 -1.39 3.79 -22.09
C LEU A 160 -0.33 2.91 -21.43
N LYS A 161 0.82 3.52 -21.12
CA LYS A 161 1.88 2.90 -20.30
C LYS A 161 1.34 2.42 -18.97
N ARG A 162 2.00 1.39 -18.44
CA ARG A 162 1.70 0.83 -17.13
C ARG A 162 2.90 0.97 -16.21
N ILE A 163 2.63 1.15 -14.93
CA ILE A 163 3.64 1.11 -13.89
C ILE A 163 3.32 0.04 -12.86
N GLU A 164 4.37 -0.48 -12.24
CA GLU A 164 4.33 -1.26 -11.02
C GLU A 164 5.05 -0.48 -9.93
N VAL A 165 4.45 -0.41 -8.73
CA VAL A 165 4.94 0.38 -7.60
C VAL A 165 5.01 -0.54 -6.40
N LEU A 166 6.16 -0.60 -5.72
CA LEU A 166 6.34 -1.41 -4.51
C LEU A 166 6.05 -0.61 -3.23
N GLY A 167 6.05 0.71 -3.31
CA GLY A 167 5.89 1.61 -2.17
C GLY A 167 7.08 2.57 -2.09
N ARG A 168 7.48 2.96 -0.89
CA ARG A 168 8.64 3.83 -0.67
C ARG A 168 9.94 3.13 -1.09
N LEU A 169 10.93 3.92 -1.53
CA LEU A 169 12.30 3.47 -1.73
C LEU A 169 12.80 2.65 -0.52
N PRO A 170 13.55 1.57 -0.76
CA PRO A 170 13.98 0.68 0.31
C PRO A 170 14.89 1.42 1.28
N ARG A 171 14.78 1.06 2.57
CA ARG A 171 15.74 1.48 3.58
C ARG A 171 16.98 0.60 3.54
N LYS A 172 18.07 1.09 4.12
CA LYS A 172 19.24 0.25 4.38
C LYS A 172 18.85 -0.79 5.42
N GLY A 173 18.91 -2.06 5.03
CA GLY A 173 18.75 -3.22 5.90
C GLY A 173 20.07 -3.66 6.52
N ALA A 174 20.02 -4.75 7.29
CA ALA A 174 21.19 -5.40 7.85
C ALA A 174 22.18 -5.79 6.73
N GLY A 175 23.47 -5.59 6.98
CA GLY A 175 24.53 -5.81 5.98
C GLY A 175 24.46 -4.89 4.76
N GLY A 176 23.66 -3.82 4.78
CA GLY A 176 23.50 -2.89 3.66
C GLY A 176 22.52 -3.37 2.58
N VAL A 177 21.86 -4.51 2.79
CA VAL A 177 20.87 -5.06 1.85
C VAL A 177 19.59 -4.22 1.89
N PRO A 178 18.96 -3.88 0.75
CA PRO A 178 17.71 -3.13 0.74
C PRO A 178 16.58 -3.84 1.51
N LEU A 179 15.96 -3.13 2.46
CA LEU A 179 14.81 -3.61 3.22
C LEU A 179 13.54 -2.83 2.83
N ARG A 180 12.52 -3.54 2.35
CA ARG A 180 11.24 -2.96 1.93
C ARG A 180 10.14 -3.32 2.90
N LEU A 181 9.27 -2.35 3.19
CA LEU A 181 8.04 -2.61 3.93
C LEU A 181 7.15 -3.62 3.17
N HIS A 182 7.03 -3.46 1.85
CA HIS A 182 6.29 -4.36 0.96
C HIS A 182 6.59 -5.84 1.20
N ASP A 183 7.88 -6.20 1.33
CA ASP A 183 8.31 -7.59 1.51
C ASP A 183 7.87 -8.13 2.89
N VAL A 184 7.95 -7.28 3.93
CA VAL A 184 7.48 -7.59 5.29
C VAL A 184 5.97 -7.76 5.31
N GLU A 185 5.23 -6.80 4.77
CA GLU A 185 3.77 -6.87 4.70
C GLU A 185 3.29 -8.08 3.91
N ASN A 186 3.92 -8.36 2.76
CA ASN A 186 3.54 -9.49 1.93
C ASN A 186 3.69 -10.81 2.71
N SER A 187 4.78 -10.93 3.50
CA SER A 187 5.02 -12.09 4.37
C SER A 187 4.06 -12.19 5.56
N LEU A 188 3.68 -11.07 6.18
CA LEU A 188 2.84 -11.08 7.39
C LEU A 188 1.36 -11.29 7.06
N TRP A 189 0.84 -10.66 5.99
CA TRP A 189 -0.57 -10.75 5.64
C TRP A 189 -1.01 -12.13 5.13
N ASP A 190 -0.08 -12.98 4.70
CA ASP A 190 -0.35 -14.37 4.34
C ASP A 190 -0.51 -15.29 5.56
N LEU A 191 -0.08 -14.85 6.74
CA LEU A 191 -0.25 -15.63 7.96
C LEU A 191 -1.74 -15.64 8.37
N PRO A 192 -2.35 -16.83 8.53
CA PRO A 192 -3.65 -16.91 9.16
C PRO A 192 -3.50 -16.34 10.59
N LEU A 193 -4.50 -15.62 11.09
CA LEU A 193 -4.57 -15.07 12.46
C LEU A 193 -3.96 -13.68 12.71
N VAL A 194 -3.11 -13.14 11.82
CA VAL A 194 -2.69 -11.72 11.92
C VAL A 194 -3.86 -10.82 11.51
N ASP A 195 -4.44 -10.08 12.44
CA ASP A 195 -5.51 -9.12 12.15
C ASP A 195 -4.94 -7.74 11.78
N ASP A 196 -3.89 -7.33 12.49
CA ASP A 196 -3.18 -6.07 12.29
C ASP A 196 -1.74 -6.17 12.80
N PHE A 197 -0.88 -5.23 12.43
CA PHE A 197 0.48 -5.15 12.94
C PHE A 197 1.06 -3.74 12.92
N ARG A 198 2.08 -3.54 13.76
CA ARG A 198 2.94 -2.36 13.77
C ARG A 198 4.39 -2.80 13.67
N LEU A 199 5.12 -2.16 12.78
CA LEU A 199 6.54 -2.38 12.57
C LEU A 199 7.34 -1.14 12.96
N SER A 200 8.42 -1.31 13.71
CA SER A 200 9.44 -0.28 13.91
C SER A 200 10.83 -0.87 13.77
N LEU A 201 11.74 -0.09 13.19
CA LEU A 201 13.16 -0.40 13.13
C LEU A 201 13.88 0.46 14.18
N GLU A 202 14.64 -0.19 15.04
CA GLU A 202 15.62 0.47 15.90
C GLU A 202 16.93 0.57 15.10
N CYS A 203 17.47 1.78 14.99
CA CYS A 203 18.68 2.05 14.21
C CYS A 203 19.75 2.71 15.07
N ASP A 204 21.01 2.31 14.85
CA ASP A 204 22.20 3.08 15.25
C ASP A 204 22.71 3.83 14.01
N GLY A 205 22.50 5.15 13.98
CA GLY A 205 22.63 5.94 12.75
C GLY A 205 21.74 5.42 11.63
N ASP A 206 22.35 5.08 10.47
CA ASP A 206 21.65 4.52 9.30
C ASP A 206 21.58 2.98 9.31
N ALA A 207 22.18 2.31 10.29
CA ALA A 207 22.23 0.86 10.37
C ALA A 207 21.05 0.34 11.21
N PRO A 208 20.19 -0.55 10.68
CA PRO A 208 19.12 -1.15 11.47
C PRO A 208 19.69 -2.25 12.38
N GLU A 209 19.53 -2.08 13.68
CA GLU A 209 20.02 -3.02 14.69
C GLU A 209 18.96 -4.04 15.10
N ALA A 210 17.71 -3.59 15.22
CA ALA A 210 16.62 -4.46 15.63
C ALA A 210 15.32 -4.15 14.89
N LEU A 211 14.56 -5.20 14.62
CA LEU A 211 13.17 -5.10 14.19
C LEU A 211 12.27 -5.33 15.39
N VAL A 212 11.36 -4.40 15.66
CA VAL A 212 10.30 -4.57 16.64
C VAL A 212 8.98 -4.69 15.91
N LEU A 213 8.37 -5.87 16.00
CA LEU A 213 7.08 -6.19 15.40
C LEU A 213 6.06 -6.36 16.52
N THR A 214 4.97 -5.61 16.47
CA THR A 214 3.81 -5.82 17.35
C THR A 214 2.66 -6.36 16.51
N LEU A 215 2.15 -7.53 16.86
CA LEU A 215 1.07 -8.20 16.14
C LEU A 215 -0.22 -8.13 16.95
N ALA A 216 -1.30 -7.74 16.31
CA ALA A 216 -2.64 -7.93 16.85
C ALA A 216 -3.23 -9.23 16.27
N MET A 217 -3.44 -10.21 17.12
CA MET A 217 -3.99 -11.51 16.74
C MET A 217 -4.87 -12.09 17.85
N THR A 218 -5.70 -13.08 17.48
CA THR A 218 -6.63 -13.75 18.41
C THR A 218 -6.03 -14.98 19.08
N ASP A 219 -4.95 -15.53 18.54
CA ASP A 219 -4.27 -16.72 19.04
C ASP A 219 -2.86 -16.33 19.51
N HIS A 220 -2.51 -16.67 20.75
CA HIS A 220 -1.22 -16.34 21.38
C HIS A 220 -0.30 -17.55 21.52
N SER A 221 -0.54 -18.63 20.77
CA SER A 221 0.25 -19.85 20.86
C SER A 221 1.70 -19.67 20.37
N GLU A 222 2.65 -20.35 21.04
CA GLU A 222 4.08 -20.24 20.74
C GLU A 222 4.45 -20.65 19.30
N GLY A 223 3.72 -21.60 18.71
CA GLY A 223 3.97 -22.06 17.34
C GLY A 223 3.77 -20.96 16.27
N ILE A 224 2.91 -19.97 16.53
CA ILE A 224 2.70 -18.83 15.62
C ILE A 224 3.90 -17.89 15.65
N LEU A 225 4.46 -17.62 16.84
CA LEU A 225 5.65 -16.77 16.98
C LEU A 225 6.83 -17.33 16.20
N GLU A 226 7.05 -18.65 16.29
CA GLU A 226 8.11 -19.30 15.53
C GLU A 226 7.89 -19.19 14.02
N SER A 227 6.66 -19.39 13.54
CA SER A 227 6.31 -19.23 12.13
C SER A 227 6.50 -17.79 11.64
N VAL A 228 6.14 -16.78 12.45
CA VAL A 228 6.37 -15.37 12.15
C VAL A 228 7.87 -15.10 12.02
N LEU A 229 8.66 -15.49 13.02
CA LEU A 229 10.11 -15.28 13.03
C LEU A 229 10.79 -15.97 11.84
N GLN A 230 10.38 -17.20 11.52
CA GLN A 230 10.90 -17.94 10.37
C GLN A 230 10.56 -17.24 9.05
N SER A 231 9.38 -16.64 8.95
CA SER A 231 8.96 -15.91 7.74
C SER A 231 9.72 -14.61 7.58
N LEU A 232 9.88 -13.83 8.66
CA LEU A 232 10.66 -12.58 8.66
C LEU A 232 12.14 -12.81 8.33
N ARG A 233 12.75 -13.87 8.87
CA ARG A 233 14.16 -14.20 8.60
C ARG A 233 14.47 -14.54 7.14
N LYS A 234 13.46 -14.85 6.32
CA LYS A 234 13.63 -15.09 4.88
C LYS A 234 13.72 -13.78 4.09
N ILE A 235 13.33 -12.66 4.70
CA ILE A 235 13.30 -11.36 4.03
C ILE A 235 14.70 -10.74 4.07
N PRO A 236 15.29 -10.39 2.91
CA PRO A 236 16.59 -9.75 2.85
C PRO A 236 16.62 -8.43 3.63
N GLY A 237 17.73 -8.18 4.34
CA GLY A 237 17.94 -6.93 5.05
C GLY A 237 17.24 -6.82 6.41
N ILE A 238 16.52 -7.85 6.87
CA ILE A 238 15.99 -7.90 8.24
C ILE A 238 17.15 -8.06 9.26
N PRO A 239 17.19 -7.27 10.35
CA PRO A 239 18.16 -7.45 11.43
C PRO A 239 18.05 -8.81 12.12
N GLU A 240 19.19 -9.34 12.60
CA GLU A 240 19.22 -10.60 13.35
C GLU A 240 18.38 -10.53 14.63
N LYS A 241 18.42 -9.37 15.31
CA LYS A 241 17.62 -9.09 16.50
C LYS A 241 16.20 -8.73 16.09
N ILE A 242 15.27 -9.65 16.32
CA ILE A 242 13.84 -9.46 16.08
C ILE A 242 13.11 -9.59 17.42
N THR A 243 12.39 -8.55 17.81
CA THR A 243 11.49 -8.56 18.97
C THR A 243 10.05 -8.64 18.47
N VAL A 244 9.32 -9.67 18.87
CA VAL A 244 7.89 -9.80 18.56
C VAL A 244 7.08 -9.60 19.83
N LYS A 245 6.11 -8.70 19.79
CA LYS A 245 5.11 -8.47 20.83
C LYS A 245 3.75 -8.89 20.28
N ILE A 246 2.91 -9.46 21.13
CA ILE A 246 1.52 -9.77 20.76
C ILE A 246 0.59 -8.91 21.61
N GLU A 247 -0.38 -8.30 20.95
CA GLU A 247 -1.46 -7.54 21.56
C GLU A 247 -2.82 -8.10 21.13
N ALA A 248 -3.86 -7.72 21.88
CA ALA A 248 -5.23 -8.08 21.53
C ALA A 248 -5.67 -7.38 20.24
N VAL A 249 -6.59 -8.00 19.50
CA VAL A 249 -7.23 -7.38 18.33
C VAL A 249 -7.87 -6.04 18.73
N GLY A 250 -7.58 -4.99 17.95
CA GLY A 250 -8.07 -3.64 18.20
C GLY A 250 -7.24 -2.82 19.21
N ALA A 251 -6.19 -3.39 19.82
CA ALA A 251 -5.31 -2.64 20.74
C ALA A 251 -4.31 -1.74 20.00
N LEU A 252 -3.99 -2.05 18.76
CA LEU A 252 -3.07 -1.26 17.94
C LEU A 252 -3.74 0.03 17.46
N SER A 253 -3.20 1.16 17.90
CA SER A 253 -3.52 2.47 17.34
C SER A 253 -2.64 2.78 16.13
N HIS A 254 -3.24 3.14 15.01
CA HIS A 254 -2.47 3.70 13.89
C HIS A 254 -2.39 5.21 14.09
N GLY A 255 -1.16 5.73 14.17
CA GLY A 255 -0.94 7.17 14.27
C GLY A 255 -1.57 7.88 13.08
N ARG A 256 -2.13 9.08 13.29
CA ARG A 256 -2.55 9.93 12.17
C ARG A 256 -1.33 10.13 11.25
N PRO A 257 -1.48 10.02 9.91
CA PRO A 257 -0.43 10.46 9.02
C PRO A 257 -0.05 11.89 9.42
N LYS A 258 1.26 12.16 9.55
CA LYS A 258 1.78 13.43 10.06
C LYS A 258 1.07 14.59 9.36
N ARG A 259 0.21 15.30 10.11
CA ARG A 259 -0.34 16.60 9.68
C ARG A 259 0.69 17.66 10.04
N ASP A 260 1.83 17.65 9.37
CA ASP A 260 2.80 18.72 9.50
C ASP A 260 2.40 19.84 8.52
N TRP A 261 1.34 20.58 8.88
CA TRP A 261 0.95 21.86 8.24
C TRP A 261 1.01 23.04 9.24
N ASN A 262 1.69 22.84 10.37
CA ASN A 262 1.94 23.88 11.39
C ASN A 262 3.44 24.05 11.64
N ASN A 263 4.24 24.14 10.58
CA ASN A 263 5.57 24.77 10.59
C ASN A 263 5.90 25.31 9.21
#